data_AF-A0A8T3PNL4-F1
#
_entry.id   AF-A0A8T3PNL4-F1
#
_cell.length_a   1.000
_cell.length_b   1.000
_cell.length_c   1.000
_cell.angle_alpha   90.00
_cell.angle_beta   90.00
_cell.angle_gamma   90.00
#
_symmetry.space_group_name_H-M   'P 1'
#
loop_
_entity.id
_entity.type
_entity.pdbx_description
1 polymer ?
#
loop_
_entity_poly.entity_id
_entity_poly.type
_entity_poly.pdbx_seq_one_letter_code
_entity_poly.pdbx_strand_id
1 'polypeptide(L)'
;MKKAKSAVGDDLRPEYRREDLGKGVRGKYFSSYQKGSNLVLLNPDVAKAFPTSDAVNEALRGLLQLTEQTKKLIRRSTRTRAKGARAG
;
A
#
# COMPACT_ATOMS: atom_id res chain seq x y z
N MET A 1 9.13 41.77 26.96
CA MET A 1 10.01 40.61 27.31
C MET A 1 9.56 39.44 26.42
N LYS A 2 10.36 38.66 25.70
CA LYS A 2 11.81 38.44 25.54
C LYS A 2 11.94 37.91 24.10
N LYS A 3 12.72 38.54 23.20
CA LYS A 3 12.98 37.95 21.88
C LYS A 3 13.74 36.64 22.10
N ALA A 4 13.17 35.52 21.64
CA ALA A 4 13.90 34.26 21.57
C ALA A 4 15.06 34.45 20.60
N LYS A 5 16.30 34.42 21.11
CA LYS A 5 17.50 34.32 20.28
C LYS A 5 17.37 33.01 19.52
N SER A 6 17.16 33.10 18.22
CA SER A 6 17.21 31.98 17.28
C SER A 6 18.63 31.42 17.33
N ALA A 7 18.79 30.29 18.02
CA ALA A 7 19.94 29.41 17.85
C ALA A 7 19.84 28.83 16.43
N VAL A 8 20.34 29.60 15.46
CA VAL A 8 20.55 29.13 14.09
C VAL A 8 21.85 28.32 14.14
N GLY A 9 21.77 27.10 14.67
CA GLY A 9 22.90 26.22 14.86
C GLY A 9 22.67 24.92 14.12
N ASP A 10 23.14 24.88 12.88
CA ASP A 10 23.85 23.74 12.28
C ASP A 10 23.23 22.32 12.36
N ASP A 11 21.91 22.18 12.45
CA ASP A 11 21.24 20.86 12.34
C ASP A 11 21.18 20.34 10.89
N LEU A 12 21.56 21.18 9.90
CA LEU A 12 21.59 20.79 8.50
C LEU A 12 22.91 20.11 8.18
N ARG A 13 22.84 18.98 7.48
CA ARG A 13 24.04 18.31 6.99
C ARG A 13 24.85 19.24 6.07
N PRO A 14 26.19 19.18 6.08
CA PRO A 14 27.05 20.06 5.28
C PRO A 14 26.78 19.98 3.77
N GLU A 15 26.26 18.86 3.28
CA GLU A 15 25.93 18.67 1.87
C GLU A 15 24.67 19.44 1.44
N TYR A 16 23.82 19.87 2.38
CA TYR A 16 22.58 20.58 2.05
C TYR A 16 22.82 22.09 1.94
N ARG A 17 22.58 22.63 0.75
CA ARG A 17 22.57 24.08 0.53
C ARG A 17 21.13 24.61 0.58
N ARG A 18 20.95 25.84 1.05
CA ARG A 18 19.61 26.43 1.22
C ARG A 18 18.88 26.57 -0.12
N GLU A 19 19.63 26.79 -1.19
CA GLU A 19 19.13 26.95 -2.56
C GLU A 19 18.51 25.66 -3.09
N ASP A 20 19.01 24.50 -2.63
CA ASP A 20 18.55 23.17 -3.05
C ASP A 20 17.23 22.76 -2.40
N LEU A 21 16.92 23.30 -1.22
CA LEU A 21 15.76 22.91 -0.40
C LEU A 21 14.43 23.51 -0.88
N GLY A 22 14.48 24.51 -1.77
CA GLY A 22 13.31 25.19 -2.32
C GLY A 22 12.42 25.88 -1.29
N LYS A 23 11.15 26.14 -1.65
CA LYS A 23 10.16 26.74 -0.74
C LYS A 23 9.53 25.66 0.14
N GLY A 24 9.61 25.82 1.45
CA GLY A 24 8.94 24.94 2.41
C GLY A 24 7.42 25.03 2.30
N VAL A 25 6.76 23.91 2.02
CA VAL A 25 5.29 23.82 1.95
C VAL A 25 4.76 23.11 3.19
N ARG A 26 3.95 23.81 4.00
CA ARG A 26 3.32 23.25 5.19
C ARG A 26 2.39 22.11 4.79
N GLY A 27 2.58 20.93 5.38
CA GLY A 27 1.73 19.77 5.14
C GLY A 27 1.95 19.06 3.79
N LYS A 28 3.09 19.27 3.11
CA LYS A 28 3.41 18.64 1.81
C LYS A 28 3.14 17.12 1.77
N TYR A 29 3.37 16.42 2.88
CA TYR A 29 3.17 14.98 3.01
C TYR A 29 2.06 14.60 4.01
N PHE A 30 1.27 15.57 4.48
CA PHE A 30 0.27 15.37 5.52
C PHE A 30 -0.80 14.35 5.12
N SER A 31 -1.32 14.47 3.89
CA SER A 31 -2.32 13.54 3.37
C SER A 31 -1.77 12.12 3.20
N SER A 32 -0.50 11.96 2.82
CA SER A 32 0.15 10.64 2.70
C SER A 32 0.42 10.03 4.07
N TYR A 33 0.81 10.86 5.04
CA TYR A 33 0.98 10.43 6.43
C TYR A 33 -0.35 10.01 7.07
N GLN A 34 -1.42 10.78 6.88
CA GLN A 34 -2.76 10.46 7.39
C GLN A 34 -3.33 9.16 6.81
N LYS A 35 -3.01 8.84 5.55
CA LYS A 35 -3.40 7.57 4.94
C LYS A 35 -2.74 6.36 5.62
N GLY A 36 -1.69 6.59 6.41
CA GLY A 36 -0.85 5.55 6.98
C GLY A 36 -0.08 4.79 5.91
N SER A 37 1.03 4.17 6.30
CA SER A 37 1.59 3.05 5.56
C SER A 37 0.93 1.78 6.07
N ASN A 38 0.27 1.02 5.20
CA ASN A 38 -0.30 -0.28 5.59
C ASN A 38 0.83 -1.33 5.62
N LEU A 39 1.72 -1.22 6.62
CA LEU A 39 2.79 -2.16 6.83
C LEU A 39 2.26 -3.36 7.60
N VAL A 40 2.37 -4.55 6.98
CA VAL A 40 1.95 -5.81 7.59
C VAL A 40 3.20 -6.61 7.90
N LEU A 41 3.40 -6.94 9.17
CA LEU A 41 4.47 -7.82 9.60
C LEU A 41 4.09 -9.27 9.24
N LEU A 42 4.93 -9.92 8.44
CA LEU A 42 4.76 -11.33 8.13
C LEU A 42 5.32 -12.19 9.26
N ASN A 43 4.69 -13.34 9.50
CA ASN A 43 5.25 -14.34 10.38
C ASN A 43 6.60 -14.86 9.83
N PRO A 44 7.54 -15.33 10.69
CA PRO A 44 8.88 -15.70 10.26
C PRO A 44 8.94 -16.86 9.25
N ASP A 45 7.98 -17.78 9.31
CA ASP A 45 7.80 -18.87 8.36
C ASP A 45 7.41 -18.37 6.97
N VAL A 46 6.45 -17.44 6.90
CA VAL A 46 6.00 -16.82 5.64
C VAL A 46 7.10 -15.94 5.06
N ALA A 47 7.81 -15.17 5.89
CA ALA A 47 8.93 -14.35 5.45
C ALA A 47 10.10 -15.17 4.88
N LYS A 48 10.32 -16.38 5.41
CA LYS A 48 11.31 -17.33 4.84
C LYS A 48 10.90 -17.84 3.47
N ALA A 49 9.61 -18.08 3.26
CA ALA A 49 9.09 -18.54 1.98
C ALA A 49 9.03 -17.42 0.92
N PHE A 50 8.84 -16.17 1.34
CA PHE A 50 8.75 -15.00 0.47
C PHE A 50 9.75 -13.91 0.88
N PRO A 51 10.98 -13.93 0.34
CA PRO A 51 12.04 -13.00 0.75
C PRO A 51 11.80 -11.54 0.35
N THR A 52 10.91 -11.29 -0.63
CA THR A 52 10.65 -9.95 -1.17
C THR A 52 9.17 -9.59 -1.12
N SER A 53 8.88 -8.29 -0.99
CA SER A 53 7.52 -7.77 -1.06
C SER A 53 6.84 -8.06 -2.40
N ASP A 54 7.61 -8.08 -3.48
CA ASP A 54 7.10 -8.34 -4.83
C ASP A 54 6.59 -9.78 -4.94
N ALA A 55 7.34 -10.76 -4.42
CA ALA A 55 6.93 -12.16 -4.41
C ALA A 55 5.62 -12.39 -3.62
N VAL A 56 5.47 -11.73 -2.47
CA VAL A 56 4.23 -11.77 -1.68
C VAL A 56 3.07 -11.19 -2.47
N ASN A 57 3.27 -10.02 -3.07
CA ASN A 57 2.22 -9.32 -3.80
C ASN A 57 1.79 -10.08 -5.06
N GLU A 58 2.71 -10.69 -5.79
CA GLU A 58 2.39 -11.54 -6.94
C GLU A 58 1.58 -12.77 -6.54
N ALA A 59 1.98 -13.46 -5.46
CA ALA A 59 1.23 -14.61 -4.95
C ALA A 59 -0.21 -14.24 -4.56
N LEU A 60 -0.39 -13.14 -3.83
CA LEU A 60 -1.71 -12.66 -3.43
C LEU A 60 -2.56 -12.22 -4.63
N ARG A 61 -1.97 -11.59 -5.64
CA ARG A 61 -2.67 -11.26 -6.90
C ARG A 61 -3.12 -12.52 -7.65
N GLY A 62 -2.26 -13.54 -7.72
CA GLY A 62 -2.61 -14.84 -8.31
C GLY A 62 -3.80 -15.48 -7.60
N LEU A 63 -3.81 -15.46 -6.26
CA LEU A 63 -4.93 -15.95 -5.47
C LEU A 63 -6.23 -15.20 -5.77
N LEU A 64 -6.19 -13.87 -5.85
CA LEU A 64 -7.36 -13.07 -6.21
C LEU A 64 -7.90 -13.45 -7.60
N GLN A 65 -7.03 -13.62 -8.60
CA GLN A 65 -7.45 -14.05 -9.94
C GLN A 65 -8.13 -15.42 -9.92
N LEU A 66 -7.57 -16.38 -9.19
CA LEU A 66 -8.16 -17.71 -9.04
C LEU A 66 -9.55 -17.62 -8.41
N THR A 67 -9.73 -16.83 -7.36
CA THR A 67 -11.04 -16.64 -6.71
C THR A 67 -12.07 -16.00 -7.64
N GLU A 68 -11.67 -15.07 -8.51
CA GLU A 68 -12.58 -14.47 -9.48
C GLU A 68 -12.98 -15.45 -10.59
N GLN A 69 -12.05 -16.32 -11.02
CA GLN A 69 -12.36 -17.39 -11.97
C GLN A 69 -13.35 -18.40 -11.38
N THR A 70 -13.14 -18.85 -10.15
CA THR A 70 -14.03 -19.81 -9.49
C THR A 70 -15.42 -19.22 -9.25
N LYS A 71 -15.52 -17.97 -8.79
CA LYS A 71 -16.80 -17.26 -8.66
C LYS A 71 -17.58 -17.20 -9.99
N LYS A 72 -16.90 -16.89 -11.10
CA LYS A 72 -17.53 -16.86 -12.43
C LYS A 72 -18.07 -18.22 -12.85
N LEU A 73 -17.32 -19.30 -12.62
CA LEU A 73 -17.73 -20.67 -12.90
C LEU A 73 -18.98 -21.06 -12.09
N ILE A 74 -18.98 -20.81 -10.78
CA ILE A 74 -20.11 -21.10 -9.90
C ILE A 74 -21.36 -20.33 -10.37
N ARG A 75 -21.23 -19.02 -10.64
CA ARG A 75 -22.33 -18.18 -11.14
C ARG A 75 -22.87 -18.65 -12.50
N ARG A 76 -22.00 -19.16 -13.38
CA ARG A 76 -22.42 -19.72 -14.67
C ARG A 76 -23.21 -21.00 -14.46
N SER A 77 -22.71 -21.92 -13.63
CA SER A 77 -23.37 -23.20 -13.31
C SER A 77 -24.77 -23.00 -12.73
N THR A 78 -24.93 -22.09 -11.77
CA THR A 78 -26.25 -21.80 -11.16
C THR A 78 -27.23 -21.22 -12.18
N ARG A 79 -26.76 -20.37 -13.11
CA ARG A 79 -27.60 -19.82 -14.19
C ARG A 79 -28.05 -20.90 -15.18
N THR A 80 -27.18 -21.84 -15.56
CA THR A 80 -27.57 -22.94 -16.47
C THR A 80 -28.62 -23.83 -15.83
N ARG A 81 -28.48 -24.16 -14.54
CA ARG A 81 -29.47 -24.94 -13.78
C ARG A 81 -30.81 -24.22 -13.67
N ALA A 82 -30.81 -22.93 -13.37
CA ALA A 82 -32.03 -22.13 -13.29
C ALA A 82 -32.78 -22.00 -14.63
N LYS A 83 -32.05 -22.00 -15.76
CA LYS A 83 -32.65 -21.98 -17.10
C LYS A 83 -33.29 -23.33 -17.46
N GLY A 84 -32.66 -24.44 -17.10
CA GLY A 84 -33.21 -25.78 -17.32
C GLY A 84 -34.50 -26.05 -16.53
N ALA A 85 -34.57 -25.57 -15.28
CA ALA A 85 -35.75 -25.72 -14.43
C ALA A 85 -36.96 -24.86 -14.84
N ARG A 86 -36.80 -23.91 -15.78
CA ARG A 86 -37.89 -23.07 -16.32
C ARG A 86 -38.39 -23.51 -17.69
N ALA A 87 -37.74 -24.51 -18.30
CA ALA A 87 -38.01 -24.97 -19.65
C ALA A 87 -38.74 -26.33 -19.70
N GLY A 88 -39.16 -26.85 -18.56
CA GLY A 88 -40.07 -28.00 -18.41
C GLY A 88 -41.22 -27.61 -17.50
#